data_AF-A0A655JCN4-F1
#
_entry.id   AF-A0A655JCN4-F1
#
_cell.length_a   1.000
_cell.length_b   1.000
_cell.length_c   1.000
_cell.angle_alpha   90.00
_cell.angle_beta   90.00
_cell.angle_gamma   90.00
#
_symmetry.space_group_name_H-M   'P 1'
#
loop_
_entity.id
_entity.type
_entity.pdbx_description
1 polymer ?
#
loop_
_entity_poly.entity_id
_entity_poly.type
_entity_poly.pdbx_seq_one_letter_code
_entity_poly.pdbx_strand_id
1 'polypeptide(L)'
;MIDTFDRLGLDAIAQVNLGVRAHRNRPLDELGAMSRQVIATLLSRCGIPDSGVGLTQFLPGGPDDSDYTRHTWPVSLVDRPPMKVMRPR
;
A
#
# COMPACT_ATOMS: atom_id res chain seq x y z
N MET A 1 -7.17 -8.86 -2.25
CA MET A 1 -8.60 -9.19 -2.40
C MET A 1 -9.12 -8.89 -3.80
N ILE A 2 -8.59 -7.87 -4.49
CA ILE A 2 -8.96 -7.59 -5.89
C ILE A 2 -8.78 -8.84 -6.76
N ASP A 3 -7.62 -9.48 -6.71
CA ASP A 3 -7.38 -10.75 -7.44
C ASP A 3 -8.38 -11.88 -7.11
N THR A 4 -8.85 -11.94 -5.86
CA THR A 4 -9.82 -12.96 -5.41
C THR A 4 -11.19 -12.66 -6.00
N PHE A 5 -11.62 -11.40 -5.90
CA PHE A 5 -12.88 -10.93 -6.46
C PHE A 5 -12.90 -11.13 -7.98
N ASP A 6 -11.85 -10.72 -8.69
CA ASP A 6 -11.77 -10.84 -10.16
C ASP A 6 -11.80 -12.29 -10.64
N ARG A 7 -11.25 -13.23 -9.86
CA ARG A 7 -11.15 -14.64 -10.25
C ARG A 7 -12.34 -15.50 -9.80
N LEU A 8 -12.91 -15.20 -8.64
CA LEU A 8 -13.85 -16.09 -7.95
C LEU A 8 -15.16 -15.41 -7.55
N GLY A 9 -15.30 -14.11 -7.78
CA GLY A 9 -16.50 -13.33 -7.43
C GLY A 9 -16.64 -13.03 -5.94
N LEU A 10 -17.72 -12.30 -5.60
CA LEU A 10 -18.00 -11.85 -4.23
C LEU A 10 -18.34 -13.01 -3.30
N ASP A 11 -19.01 -14.06 -3.80
CA ASP A 11 -19.43 -15.22 -3.02
C ASP A 11 -18.24 -16.00 -2.43
N ALA A 12 -17.04 -15.82 -2.98
CA ALA A 12 -15.80 -16.39 -2.45
C ALA A 12 -15.18 -15.57 -1.30
N ILE A 13 -15.81 -14.46 -0.89
CA ILE A 13 -15.30 -13.54 0.14
C ILE A 13 -16.34 -13.41 1.27
N ALA A 14 -15.92 -13.73 2.50
CA ALA A 14 -16.71 -13.53 3.71
C ALA A 14 -16.01 -12.55 4.67
N GLN A 15 -16.79 -11.95 5.57
CA GLN A 15 -16.30 -11.08 6.65
C GLN A 15 -16.80 -11.60 7.99
N VAL A 16 -15.94 -11.54 9.02
CA VAL A 16 -16.27 -12.00 10.38
C VAL A 16 -15.87 -10.91 11.36
N ASN A 17 -16.75 -10.60 12.30
CA ASN A 17 -16.48 -9.65 13.36
C ASN A 17 -15.52 -10.27 14.39
N LEU A 18 -14.39 -9.61 14.65
CA LEU A 18 -13.37 -10.07 15.61
C LEU A 18 -13.42 -9.33 16.96
N GLY A 19 -14.42 -8.46 17.18
CA GLY A 19 -14.49 -7.59 18.34
C GLY A 19 -13.46 -6.46 18.27
N VAL A 20 -12.78 -6.18 19.39
CA VAL A 20 -11.83 -5.07 19.50
C VAL A 20 -10.43 -5.51 19.08
N ARG A 21 -9.82 -4.75 18.17
CA ARG A 21 -8.42 -4.90 17.77
C ARG A 21 -7.67 -3.60 18.03
N ALA A 22 -6.66 -3.66 18.90
CA ALA A 22 -5.69 -2.59 19.07
C ALA A 22 -4.35 -2.98 18.43
N HIS A 23 -3.66 -2.01 17.83
CA HIS A 23 -2.31 -2.17 17.31
C HIS A 23 -1.54 -0.86 17.46
N ARG A 24 -0.24 -0.88 17.18
CA ARG A 24 0.59 0.32 17.25
C ARG A 24 0.11 1.38 16.25
N ASN A 25 -0.02 2.62 16.70
CA ASN A 25 -0.27 3.77 15.84
C ASN A 25 1.01 4.13 15.09
N ARG A 26 0.91 4.27 13.77
CA ARG A 26 2.02 4.78 12.95
C ARG A 26 1.98 6.31 12.94
N PRO A 27 3.14 6.97 12.83
CA PRO A 27 3.18 8.41 12.62
C PRO A 27 2.60 8.76 11.23
N LEU A 28 2.13 10.00 11.07
CA LEU A 28 1.33 10.42 9.92
C LEU A 28 2.11 10.39 8.60
N ASP A 29 3.40 10.71 8.65
CA ASP A 29 4.32 10.67 7.50
C ASP A 29 4.43 9.25 6.92
N GLU A 30 4.52 8.23 7.77
CA GLU A 30 4.49 6.82 7.36
C GLU A 30 3.17 6.41 6.68
N LEU A 31 2.05 7.03 7.06
CA LEU A 31 0.75 6.73 6.44
C LEU A 31 0.69 7.18 4.98
N GLY A 32 1.38 8.26 4.62
CA GLY A 32 1.50 8.70 3.23
C GLY A 32 2.23 7.67 2.36
N ALA A 33 3.36 7.15 2.85
CA ALA A 33 4.11 6.09 2.17
C ALA A 33 3.26 4.81 1.98
N MET A 34 2.52 4.41 3.03
CA MET A 34 1.61 3.28 2.95
C MET A 34 0.50 3.50 1.92
N SER A 35 -0.12 4.68 1.91
CA SER A 35 -1.14 5.07 0.95
C SER A 35 -0.63 4.98 -0.49
N ARG A 36 0.59 5.49 -0.75
CA ARG A 36 1.21 5.45 -2.08
C ARG A 36 1.36 4.02 -2.60
N GLN A 37 1.74 3.08 -1.75
CA GLN A 37 1.89 1.67 -2.12
C GLN A 37 0.51 0.98 -2.34
N VAL A 38 -0.51 1.33 -1.54
CA VAL A 38 -1.88 0.84 -1.75
C VAL A 38 -2.40 1.29 -3.11
N ILE A 39 -2.22 2.57 -3.47
CA ILE A 39 -2.61 3.12 -4.77
C ILE A 39 -1.89 2.39 -5.91
N ALA A 40 -0.56 2.26 -5.86
CA ALA A 40 0.21 1.54 -6.87
C ALA A 40 -0.31 0.12 -7.11
N THR A 41 -0.58 -0.59 -6.02
CA THR A 41 -1.06 -1.98 -6.06
C THR A 41 -2.47 -2.05 -6.65
N LEU A 42 -3.38 -1.16 -6.23
CA LEU A 42 -4.76 -1.13 -6.71
C LEU A 42 -4.83 -0.77 -8.20
N LEU A 43 -4.12 0.28 -8.63
CA LEU A 43 -4.06 0.68 -10.04
C LEU A 43 -3.52 -0.45 -10.92
N SER A 44 -2.45 -1.12 -10.48
CA SER A 44 -1.87 -2.26 -11.20
C SER A 44 -2.88 -3.41 -11.37
N ARG A 45 -3.69 -3.71 -10.35
CA ARG A 45 -4.75 -4.73 -10.44
C ARG A 45 -5.90 -4.31 -11.35
N CYS A 46 -6.20 -3.02 -11.42
CA CYS A 46 -7.21 -2.47 -12.33
C CYS A 46 -6.70 -2.23 -13.76
N GLY A 47 -5.45 -2.62 -14.08
CA GLY A 47 -4.85 -2.41 -15.41
C GLY A 47 -4.54 -0.94 -15.73
N ILE A 48 -4.52 -0.06 -14.73
CA ILE A 48 -4.17 1.35 -14.89
C ILE A 48 -2.67 1.51 -14.66
N PRO A 49 -1.91 2.08 -15.61
CA PRO A 49 -0.48 2.30 -15.43
C PRO A 49 -0.20 3.25 -14.25
N ASP A 50 0.61 2.78 -13.31
CA ASP A 50 1.18 3.60 -12.24
C ASP A 50 2.54 4.15 -12.68
N SER A 51 2.88 5.37 -12.28
CA SER A 51 4.13 6.04 -12.70
C SER A 51 5.40 5.39 -12.15
N GLY A 52 5.30 4.56 -11.11
CA GLY A 52 6.44 4.03 -10.36
C GLY A 52 7.20 5.08 -9.54
N VAL A 53 6.74 6.34 -9.54
CA VAL A 53 7.39 7.43 -8.81
C VAL A 53 7.01 7.38 -7.33
N GLY A 54 8.03 7.42 -6.48
CA GLY A 54 7.89 7.47 -5.02
C GLY A 54 7.17 8.72 -4.52
N LEU A 55 6.52 8.63 -3.37
CA LEU A 55 5.86 9.79 -2.76
C LEU A 55 6.92 10.72 -2.17
N THR A 56 7.00 11.95 -2.68
CA THR A 56 7.78 13.02 -2.07
C THR A 56 6.92 13.75 -1.05
N GLN A 57 7.33 13.76 0.22
CA GLN A 57 6.77 14.58 1.30
C GLN A 57 7.73 15.71 1.67
N PHE A 58 7.17 16.79 2.20
CA PHE A 58 7.90 17.94 2.73
C PHE A 58 7.61 18.04 4.22
N LEU A 59 8.55 17.60 5.04
CA LEU A 59 8.42 17.54 6.49
C LEU A 59 8.89 18.87 7.10
N PRO A 60 8.11 19.52 7.97
CA PRO A 60 8.54 20.76 8.62
C PRO A 60 9.72 20.49 9.57
N GLY A 61 10.70 21.39 9.60
CA GLY A 61 11.88 21.28 10.48
C GLY A 61 11.57 21.39 11.97
N GLY A 62 10.50 22.11 12.33
CA GLY A 62 10.05 22.29 13.71
C GLY A 62 9.02 23.43 13.86
N PRO A 63 8.55 23.73 15.08
CA PRO A 63 7.54 24.76 15.32
C PRO A 63 7.98 26.18 14.93
N ASP A 64 9.27 26.48 15.06
CA ASP A 64 9.87 27.79 14.79
C ASP A 64 10.69 27.82 13.49
N ASP A 65 10.70 26.72 12.75
CA ASP A 65 11.44 26.59 11.50
C ASP A 65 10.48 26.68 10.31
N SER A 66 10.77 27.64 9.42
CA SER A 66 10.03 27.80 8.16
C SER A 66 10.55 26.90 7.04
N ASP A 67 11.64 26.16 7.29
CA ASP A 67 12.23 25.24 6.32
C ASP A 67 11.50 23.89 6.26
N TYR A 68 11.57 23.27 5.07
CA TYR A 68 10.98 21.98 4.78
C TYR A 68 12.04 21.01 4.29
N THR A 69 12.14 19.87 4.99
CA THR A 69 12.99 18.77 4.53
C THR A 69 12.21 17.90 3.55
N ARG A 70 12.73 17.79 2.32
CA ARG A 70 12.20 16.90 1.30
C ARG A 70 12.58 15.44 1.61
N HIS A 71 11.59 14.56 1.70
CA HIS A 71 11.78 13.12 1.86
C HIS A 71 11.02 12.35 0.78
N THR A 72 11.68 11.42 0.07
CA THR A 72 11.03 10.61 -0.97
C THR A 72 10.95 9.15 -0.55
N TRP A 73 9.73 8.65 -0.39
CA TRP A 73 9.47 7.25 -0.03
C TRP A 73 9.50 6.35 -1.26
N PRO A 74 10.10 5.15 -1.16
CA PRO A 74 10.10 4.19 -2.26
C PRO A 74 8.70 3.62 -2.51
N VAL A 75 8.46 3.17 -3.74
CA VAL A 75 7.27 2.39 -4.13
C VAL A 75 7.73 1.22 -4.99
N SER A 76 7.11 0.05 -4.82
CA SER A 76 7.39 -1.13 -5.63
C SER A 76 6.18 -1.47 -6.50
N LEU A 77 6.43 -1.75 -7.78
CA LEU A 77 5.44 -2.32 -8.70
C LEU A 77 5.68 -3.83 -8.94
N VAL A 78 6.62 -4.42 -8.23
CA VAL A 78 7.03 -5.82 -8.44
C VAL A 78 6.24 -6.73 -7.52
N ASP A 79 5.30 -7.46 -8.11
CA ASP A 79 4.64 -8.58 -7.43
C ASP A 79 5.55 -9.81 -7.39
N ARG A 80 5.40 -10.60 -6.32
CA ARG A 80 5.92 -11.97 -6.31
C ARG A 80 4.99 -12.85 -7.16
N PRO A 81 5.54 -13.81 -7.93
CA PRO A 81 4.69 -14.71 -8.71
C PRO A 81 3.94 -15.68 -7.79
N PRO A 82 2.89 -16.36 -8.29
CA PRO A 82 2.15 -17.34 -7.50
C PRO A 82 3.07 -18.41 -6.92
N MET A 83 2.95 -18.73 -5.62
CA MET A 83 3.85 -19.70 -4.97
C MET A 83 3.92 -21.07 -5.65
N LYS A 84 2.84 -21.49 -6.33
CA LYS A 84 2.81 -22.74 -7.11
C LYS A 84 3.88 -22.80 -8.22
N VAL A 85 4.31 -21.66 -8.77
CA VAL A 85 5.40 -21.63 -9.77
C VAL A 85 6.79 -21.75 -9.16
N MET A 86 6.94 -21.38 -7.88
CA MET A 86 8.21 -21.51 -7.16
C MET A 86 8.34 -22.86 -6.45
N ARG A 87 7.23 -23.37 -5.92
CA ARG A 87 7.11 -24.63 -5.18
C ARG A 87 5.80 -25.32 -5.57
N PRO A 88 5.80 -26.12 -6.64
CA PRO A 88 4.65 -26.96 -6.96
C PRO A 88 4.43 -27.95 -5.81
N ARG A 89 3.16 -28.17 -5.48
CA ARG A 89 2.74 -29.18 -4.50
C ARG A 89 2.81 -30.57 -5.10
#